data_AF-A0AAU8FM11-F1
#
_entry.id   AF-A0AAU8FM11-F1
#
_cell.length_a   1.000
_cell.length_b   1.000
_cell.length_c   1.000
_cell.angle_alpha   90.00
_cell.angle_beta   90.00
_cell.angle_gamma   90.00
#
_symmetry.space_group_name_H-M   'P 1'
#
loop_
_entity.id
_entity.type
_entity.pdbx_description
1 polymer ?
#
loop_
_entity_poly.entity_id
_entity_poly.type
_entity_poly.pdbx_seq_one_letter_code
_entity_poly.pdbx_strand_id
1 'polypeptide(L)'
;MPPKEVEAAISVMAETIDTAYVFSEKGRKIAQHLKTVHGQGRFNNAKSWNELAEAISKSLQQFSNDGHLYVRYDPKTVKGLQNPPAKSLRFYDSKQQI
;
A
#
# COMPACT_ATOMS: atom_id res chain seq x y z
N MET A 1 -5.23 7.17 16.45
CA MET A 1 -4.11 6.34 15.95
C MET A 1 -2.80 7.04 16.25
N PRO A 2 -1.69 6.32 16.52
CA PRO A 2 -0.40 6.95 16.77
C PRO A 2 0.10 7.69 15.51
N PRO A 3 0.36 9.01 15.57
CA PRO A 3 0.76 9.79 14.38
C PRO A 3 2.01 9.25 13.68
N LYS A 4 2.97 8.74 14.46
CA LYS A 4 4.21 8.14 13.95
C LYS A 4 3.96 6.89 13.10
N GLU A 5 2.97 6.07 13.46
CA GLU A 5 2.63 4.86 12.70
C GLU A 5 1.95 5.21 11.38
N VAL A 6 1.10 6.23 11.38
CA VAL A 6 0.45 6.75 10.15
C VAL A 6 1.50 7.30 9.19
N GLU A 7 2.44 8.11 9.68
CA GLU A 7 3.56 8.64 8.89
C GLU A 7 4.39 7.52 8.24
N ALA A 8 4.76 6.51 9.04
CA ALA A 8 5.54 5.38 8.56
C ALA A 8 4.79 4.60 7.48
N ALA A 9 3.50 4.32 7.70
CA ALA A 9 2.67 3.63 6.71
C ALA A 9 2.59 4.40 5.40
N ILE A 10 2.32 5.71 5.46
CA ILE A 10 2.21 6.57 4.28
C ILE A 10 3.53 6.67 3.52
N SER A 11 4.66 6.75 4.24
CA SER A 11 5.98 6.76 3.64
C SER A 11 6.26 5.48 2.86
N VAL A 12 6.02 4.31 3.45
CA VAL A 12 6.21 3.00 2.80
C VAL A 12 5.27 2.83 1.61
N MET A 13 4.00 3.25 1.74
CA MET A 13 3.04 3.20 0.63
C MET A 13 3.49 4.08 -0.55
N ALA A 14 3.94 5.30 -0.29
CA ALA A 14 4.41 6.20 -1.34
C ALA A 14 5.65 5.62 -2.04
N GLU A 15 6.60 5.05 -1.31
CA GLU A 15 7.78 4.38 -1.90
C GLU A 15 7.38 3.16 -2.74
N THR A 16 6.44 2.34 -2.25
CA THR A 16 5.91 1.19 -2.99
C THR A 16 5.24 1.63 -4.30
N ILE A 17 4.47 2.72 -4.27
CA ILE A 17 3.83 3.28 -5.48
C ILE A 17 4.87 3.84 -6.45
N ASP A 18 5.90 4.54 -5.98
CA ASP A 18 6.95 5.10 -6.84
C ASP A 18 7.74 3.99 -7.56
N THR A 19 8.00 2.87 -6.87
CA THR A 19 8.88 1.81 -7.35
C THR A 19 8.18 0.67 -8.09
N ALA A 20 6.96 0.31 -7.69
CA ALA A 20 6.27 -0.88 -8.19
C ALA A 20 5.11 -0.58 -9.15
N TYR A 21 4.73 0.69 -9.32
CA TYR A 21 3.65 1.05 -10.22
C TYR A 21 4.07 0.89 -11.68
N VAL A 22 3.19 0.29 -12.50
CA VAL A 22 3.49 -0.14 -13.87
C VAL A 22 4.02 1.00 -14.76
N PHE A 23 3.55 2.23 -14.52
CA PHE A 23 4.03 3.43 -15.21
C PHE A 23 4.86 4.28 -14.26
N SER A 24 6.19 4.19 -14.34
CA SER A 24 7.12 4.83 -13.41
C SER A 24 6.86 6.33 -13.19
N GLU A 25 6.67 7.10 -14.26
CA GLU A 25 6.39 8.55 -14.15
C GLU A 25 5.06 8.84 -13.44
N LYS A 26 4.03 8.01 -13.67
CA LYS A 26 2.75 8.14 -12.96
C LYS A 26 2.92 7.73 -11.50
N GLY A 27 3.63 6.63 -11.23
CA GLY A 27 3.95 6.17 -9.88
C GLY A 27 4.58 7.28 -9.04
N ARG A 28 5.61 7.95 -9.58
CA ARG A 28 6.25 9.10 -8.91
C ARG A 28 5.28 10.24 -8.59
N LYS A 29 4.42 10.61 -9.54
CA LYS A 29 3.41 11.66 -9.35
C LYS A 29 2.39 11.27 -8.28
N ILE A 30 1.93 10.02 -8.28
CA ILE A 30 0.96 9.51 -7.30
C ILE A 30 1.61 9.45 -5.91
N ALA A 31 2.85 8.98 -5.80
CA ALA A 31 3.60 8.96 -4.55
C ALA A 31 3.80 10.36 -3.97
N GLN A 32 4.17 11.33 -4.83
CA GLN A 32 4.30 12.73 -4.43
C GLN A 32 2.96 13.33 -3.99
N HIS A 33 1.87 13.04 -4.71
CA HIS A 33 0.52 13.45 -4.32
C HIS A 33 0.17 12.94 -2.93
N LEU A 34 0.37 11.64 -2.67
CA LEU A 34 0.08 11.02 -1.37
C LEU A 34 0.82 11.71 -0.22
N LYS A 35 2.13 11.95 -0.36
CA LYS A 35 2.94 12.69 0.62
C LYS A 35 2.43 14.12 0.82
N THR A 36 2.07 14.79 -0.26
CA THR A 36 1.60 16.19 -0.23
C THR A 36 0.29 16.32 0.53
N VAL A 37 -0.71 15.50 0.19
CA VAL A 37 -2.02 15.59 0.86
C VAL A 37 -1.97 15.12 2.31
N HIS A 38 -1.07 14.19 2.63
CA HIS A 38 -0.79 13.81 4.01
C HIS A 38 -0.20 14.99 4.81
N GLY A 39 0.82 15.68 4.27
CA GLY A 39 1.41 16.87 4.88
C GLY A 39 0.42 18.03 5.06
N GLN A 40 -0.63 18.07 4.23
CA GLN A 40 -1.76 19.01 4.36
C GLN A 40 -2.80 18.58 5.41
N GLY A 41 -2.61 17.45 6.07
CA GLY A 41 -3.50 16.94 7.10
C GLY A 41 -4.79 16.31 6.57
N ARG A 42 -4.86 15.94 5.27
CA ARG A 42 -6.07 15.36 4.65
C ARG A 42 -6.57 14.10 5.36
N PHE A 43 -5.68 13.39 6.06
CA PHE A 43 -5.98 12.13 6.75
C PHE A 43 -6.14 12.27 8.27
N ASN A 44 -6.02 13.48 8.83
CA ASN A 44 -6.04 13.71 10.29
C ASN A 44 -7.37 13.34 10.96
N ASN A 45 -8.45 13.30 10.18
CA ASN A 45 -9.78 12.96 10.68
C ASN A 45 -10.07 11.44 10.74
N ALA A 46 -9.19 10.60 10.19
CA ALA A 46 -9.37 9.16 10.26
C ALA A 46 -9.24 8.67 11.71
N LYS A 47 -10.24 7.91 12.17
CA LYS A 47 -10.27 7.38 13.55
C LYS A 47 -9.80 5.94 13.65
N SER A 48 -9.74 5.25 12.51
CA SER A 48 -9.35 3.84 12.41
C SER A 48 -8.48 3.57 11.18
N TRP A 49 -7.75 2.44 11.20
CA TRP A 49 -6.93 2.01 10.07
C TRP A 49 -7.76 1.72 8.80
N ASN A 50 -9.00 1.27 8.97
CA ASN A 50 -9.94 1.08 7.86
C ASN A 50 -10.33 2.44 7.24
N GLU A 51 -10.70 3.42 8.06
CA GLU A 51 -11.02 4.77 7.57
C GLU A 51 -9.83 5.42 6.88
N LEU A 52 -8.62 5.22 7.42
CA LEU A 52 -7.40 5.72 6.79
C LEU A 52 -7.18 5.08 5.42
N ALA A 53 -7.29 3.75 5.33
CA ALA A 53 -7.15 3.02 4.07
C ALA A 53 -8.19 3.45 3.03
N GLU A 54 -9.44 3.67 3.44
CA GLU A 54 -10.50 4.17 2.57
C GLU A 54 -10.22 5.60 2.09
N ALA A 55 -9.83 6.50 2.99
CA ALA A 55 -9.52 7.89 2.66
C ALA A 55 -8.33 8.00 1.70
N ILE A 56 -7.28 7.21 1.93
CA ILE A 56 -6.12 7.14 1.04
C ILE A 56 -6.55 6.58 -0.32
N SER A 57 -7.29 5.46 -0.34
CA SER A 57 -7.78 4.86 -1.59
C SER A 57 -8.55 5.85 -2.44
N LYS A 58 -9.52 6.56 -1.85
CA LYS A 58 -10.27 7.61 -2.55
C LYS A 58 -9.35 8.70 -3.10
N SER A 59 -8.39 9.16 -2.30
CA SER A 59 -7.44 10.19 -2.72
C SER A 59 -6.53 9.74 -3.87
N LEU A 60 -6.11 8.48 -3.88
CA LEU A 60 -5.29 7.90 -4.94
C LEU A 60 -6.09 7.74 -6.23
N GLN A 61 -7.26 7.09 -6.16
CA GLN A 61 -8.15 6.86 -7.30
C GLN A 61 -8.59 8.16 -7.97
N GLN A 62 -8.93 9.18 -7.19
CA GLN A 62 -9.31 10.50 -7.71
C GLN A 62 -8.16 11.19 -8.46
N PHE A 63 -6.92 11.00 -8.00
CA PHE A 63 -5.76 11.64 -8.61
C PHE A 63 -5.23 10.88 -9.83
N SER A 64 -5.17 9.54 -9.74
CA SER A 64 -4.63 8.69 -10.80
C SER A 64 -5.65 8.35 -11.89
N ASN A 65 -6.95 8.49 -11.60
CA ASN A 65 -8.05 7.91 -12.38
C ASN A 65 -7.91 6.39 -12.57
N ASP A 66 -7.29 5.71 -11.60
CA ASP A 66 -7.08 4.27 -11.60
C ASP A 66 -7.89 3.62 -10.46
N GLY A 67 -9.00 2.99 -10.82
CA GLY A 67 -9.86 2.28 -9.87
C GLY A 67 -9.22 1.02 -9.26
N HIS A 68 -8.15 0.49 -9.86
CA HIS A 68 -7.44 -0.68 -9.36
C HIS A 68 -6.40 -0.33 -8.30
N LEU A 69 -6.04 0.95 -8.17
CA LEU A 69 -5.12 1.41 -7.14
C LEU A 69 -5.89 1.70 -5.83
N TYR A 70 -5.70 0.84 -4.83
CA TYR A 70 -6.33 1.01 -3.52
C TYR A 70 -5.45 0.47 -2.38
N VAL A 71 -5.77 0.93 -1.17
CA VAL A 71 -5.14 0.51 0.08
C VAL A 71 -6.15 -0.29 0.90
N ARG A 72 -5.71 -1.38 1.50
CA ARG A 72 -6.56 -2.26 2.31
C ARG A 72 -5.90 -2.55 3.65
N TYR A 73 -6.65 -2.34 4.73
CA TYR A 73 -6.25 -2.81 6.06
C TYR A 73 -6.73 -4.24 6.26
N ASP A 74 -5.80 -5.20 6.30
CA ASP A 74 -6.12 -6.61 6.53
C ASP A 74 -5.17 -7.24 7.56
N PRO A 75 -5.52 -7.18 8.86
CA PRO A 75 -4.67 -7.72 9.92
C PRO A 75 -4.57 -9.26 9.87
N LYS A 76 -5.51 -9.98 9.24
CA LYS A 76 -5.42 -11.44 9.11
C LYS A 76 -4.35 -11.82 8.10
N THR A 77 -4.35 -11.17 6.93
CA THR A 77 -3.31 -11.36 5.91
C THR A 77 -1.93 -11.00 6.46
N VAL A 78 -1.80 -9.87 7.16
CA VAL A 78 -0.52 -9.46 7.75
C VAL A 78 0.00 -10.49 8.76
N LYS A 79 -0.86 -10.99 9.66
CA LYS A 79 -0.48 -12.05 10.62
C LYS A 79 -0.05 -13.34 9.91
N GLY A 80 -0.72 -13.71 8.82
CA GLY A 80 -0.35 -14.88 8.02
C GLY A 80 0.99 -14.72 7.30
N LEU A 81 1.35 -13.51 6.87
CA LEU A 81 2.65 -13.22 6.25
C LEU A 81 3.80 -13.18 7.28
N GLN A 82 3.53 -12.73 8.50
CA GLN A 82 4.53 -12.71 9.58
C GLN A 82 4.81 -14.11 10.14
N ASN A 83 3.80 -14.99 10.12
CA ASN A 83 3.92 -16.37 10.55
C ASN A 83 3.59 -17.30 9.36
N PRO A 84 4.45 -17.34 8.32
CA PRO A 84 4.19 -18.18 7.17
C PRO A 84 4.12 -19.64 7.64
N PRO A 85 3.10 -20.42 7.23
CA PRO A 85 3.06 -21.84 7.55
C PRO A 85 4.34 -22.48 6.97
N ALA A 86 5.03 -23.30 7.77
CA ALA A 86 6.32 -23.91 7.46
C ALA A 86 6.36 -24.83 6.22
N LYS A 87 5.31 -24.85 5.40
CA LYS A 87 5.05 -25.82 4.33
C LYS A 87 4.88 -25.18 2.94
N SER A 88 5.52 -24.04 2.66
CA SER A 88 5.57 -23.46 1.31
C SER A 88 6.91 -23.60 0.59
N LEU A 89 7.94 -24.21 1.22
CA LEU A 89 9.24 -24.49 0.60
C LEU A 89 9.25 -25.84 -0.17
N ARG A 90 8.25 -26.12 -1.02
CA ARG A 90 8.25 -27.35 -1.85
C ARG A 90 7.68 -27.27 -3.26
N PHE A 91 7.32 -26.10 -3.79
CA PHE A 91 6.86 -26.03 -5.19
C PHE A 91 7.44 -24.83 -5.92
N TYR A 92 8.75 -24.88 -6.18
CA TYR A 92 9.39 -24.32 -7.37
C TYR A 92 10.75 -25.01 -7.52
N ASP A 93 10.72 -26.32 -7.79
CA ASP A 93 11.89 -27.04 -8.28
C ASP A 93 11.55 -27.63 -9.65
N SER A 94 12.24 -27.07 -10.64
CA SER A 94 12.57 -27.59 -11.96
C SER A 94 12.09 -29.01 -12.27
N LYS A 95 11.30 -29.14 -13.35
CA LYS A 95 11.64 -29.98 -14.52
C LYS A 95 10.88 -29.50 -15.76
N GLN A 96 11.52 -28.62 -16.55
CA GLN A 96 11.58 -28.92 -17.97
C GLN A 96 12.52 -30.12 -18.10
N GLN A 97 12.06 -31.21 -18.70
CA GLN A 97 12.91 -32.13 -19.46
C GLN A 97 12.04 -33.15 -20.22
N ILE A 98 12.12 -33.02 -21.55
CA ILE A 98 11.95 -33.99 -22.65
C ILE A 98 10.55 -34.55 -22.89
#